data_AF-A0A956AJZ2-F1
#
_entry.id   AF-A0A956AJZ2-F1
#
_cell.length_a   1.000
_cell.length_b   1.000
_cell.length_c   1.000
_cell.angle_alpha   90.00
_cell.angle_beta   90.00
_cell.angle_gamma   90.00
#
_symmetry.space_group_name_H-M   'P 1'
#
loop_
_entity.id
_entity.type
_entity.pdbx_description
1 polymer ?
#
loop_
_entity_poly.entity_id
_entity_poly.type
_entity_poly.pdbx_seq_one_letter_code
_entity_poly.pdbx_strand_id
1 'polypeptide(L)'
;MSTSTTLRIEPRDSLIVRDGRPNEGRSHSSTLSFPFPGTVAGMVRTRLGSEPGQGFVLDADGDALARLREVAIRGPLLVRGGDASPASADADPFGPVPADALLTEVRPGAVRLDALEPFEQPSETRVDARVPAGLSLVGPKENVPKGKPPKNAPTF
;
A
#
# COMPACT_ATOMS: atom_id res chain seq x y z
N MET A 1 -20.01 22.19 2.95
CA MET A 1 -19.83 20.88 2.27
C MET A 1 -18.49 20.92 1.56
N SER A 2 -17.55 20.04 1.90
CA SER A 2 -16.27 19.98 1.17
C SER A 2 -16.47 19.15 -0.09
N THR A 3 -16.15 19.72 -1.26
CA THR A 3 -16.19 19.01 -2.54
C THR A 3 -14.99 18.07 -2.64
N SER A 4 -15.24 16.80 -2.91
CA SER A 4 -14.19 15.79 -3.12
C SER A 4 -14.23 15.33 -4.58
N THR A 5 -13.06 15.20 -5.19
CA THR A 5 -12.87 14.71 -6.55
C THR A 5 -12.03 13.45 -6.52
N THR A 6 -12.48 12.40 -7.20
CA THR A 6 -11.70 11.16 -7.36
C THR A 6 -10.88 11.24 -8.64
N LEU A 7 -9.58 10.93 -8.52
CA LEU A 7 -8.66 10.86 -9.65
C LEU A 7 -8.23 9.41 -9.85
N ARG A 8 -8.29 8.93 -11.10
CA ARG A 8 -7.70 7.65 -11.50
C ARG A 8 -6.34 7.91 -12.15
N ILE A 9 -5.34 7.19 -11.68
CA ILE A 9 -3.97 7.27 -12.19
C ILE A 9 -3.71 5.96 -12.92
N GLU A 10 -3.53 6.04 -14.24
CA GLU A 10 -3.28 4.89 -15.10
C GLU A 10 -1.88 5.01 -15.71
N PRO A 11 -0.92 4.16 -15.29
CA PRO A 11 0.39 4.11 -15.92
C PRO A 11 0.23 3.72 -17.40
N ARG A 12 0.82 4.50 -18.31
CA ARG A 12 0.87 4.15 -19.73
C ARG A 12 1.88 3.04 -20.03
N ASP A 13 2.89 2.93 -19.18
CA ASP A 13 3.99 1.97 -19.22
C ASP A 13 4.36 1.58 -17.78
N SER A 14 5.37 0.72 -17.64
CA SER A 14 5.93 0.31 -16.34
C SER A 14 6.23 1.53 -15.45
N LEU A 15 5.68 1.52 -14.24
CA LEU A 15 5.91 2.57 -13.24
C LEU A 15 7.11 2.20 -12.35
N ILE A 16 8.05 3.14 -12.20
CA ILE A 16 9.16 3.02 -11.25
C ILE A 16 8.83 3.86 -10.03
N VAL A 17 8.65 3.21 -8.87
CA VAL A 17 8.51 3.91 -7.60
C VAL A 17 9.64 3.49 -6.68
N ARG A 18 10.56 4.40 -6.41
CA ARG A 18 11.76 4.07 -5.63
C ARG A 18 11.47 3.99 -4.13
N ASP A 19 12.22 3.12 -3.46
CA ASP A 19 12.19 2.93 -2.00
C ASP A 19 12.91 4.03 -1.19
N GLY A 20 13.49 5.02 -1.88
CA GLY A 20 14.20 6.15 -1.27
C GLY A 20 15.62 5.84 -0.82
N ARG A 21 16.13 4.62 -1.04
CA ARG A 21 17.52 4.28 -0.69
C ARG A 21 18.52 4.96 -1.64
N PRO A 22 19.69 5.41 -1.13
CA PRO A 22 20.75 5.96 -1.97
C PRO A 22 21.17 4.97 -3.06
N ASN A 23 21.38 5.49 -4.28
CA ASN A 23 21.95 4.72 -5.38
C ASN A 23 23.43 5.07 -5.53
N GLU A 24 24.25 4.61 -4.60
CA GLU A 24 25.70 4.75 -4.70
C GLU A 24 26.32 3.41 -5.11
N GLY A 25 27.20 3.42 -6.11
CA GLY A 25 27.94 2.24 -6.58
C GLY A 25 27.09 1.18 -7.29
N ARG A 26 27.20 -0.09 -6.85
CA ARG A 26 26.50 -1.27 -7.40
C ARG A 26 25.13 -1.55 -6.73
N SER A 27 24.55 -0.57 -6.06
CA SER A 27 23.24 -0.74 -5.42
C SER A 27 22.14 -0.80 -6.49
N HIS A 28 21.42 -1.92 -6.53
CA HIS A 28 20.25 -2.06 -7.39
C HIS A 28 19.08 -1.27 -6.80
N SER A 29 18.49 -0.36 -7.58
CA SER A 29 17.24 0.28 -7.20
C SER A 29 16.12 -0.73 -7.22
N SER A 30 15.51 -0.97 -6.06
CA SER A 30 14.25 -1.69 -6.00
C SER A 30 13.10 -0.74 -6.35
N THR A 31 12.09 -1.26 -7.05
CA THR A 31 10.81 -0.57 -7.19
C THR A 31 9.84 -1.12 -6.16
N LEU A 32 9.10 -0.25 -5.51
CA LEU A 32 7.98 -0.60 -4.65
C LEU A 32 6.84 -1.15 -5.52
N SER A 33 6.09 -2.09 -4.95
CA SER A 33 4.89 -2.66 -5.58
C SER A 33 3.73 -1.65 -5.67
N PHE A 34 3.71 -0.65 -4.78
CA PHE A 34 2.69 0.39 -4.76
C PHE A 34 3.28 1.72 -4.27
N PRO A 35 2.83 2.89 -4.81
CA PRO A 35 3.40 4.16 -4.40
C PRO A 35 2.99 4.59 -2.99
N PHE A 36 3.91 5.25 -2.30
CA PHE A 36 3.58 5.88 -1.03
C PHE A 36 2.53 7.00 -1.22
N PRO A 37 1.69 7.26 -0.20
CA PRO A 37 0.77 8.39 -0.20
C PRO A 37 1.45 9.72 -0.53
N GLY A 38 2.66 9.94 -0.01
CA GLY A 38 3.45 11.14 -0.28
C GLY A 38 3.85 11.29 -1.75
N THR A 39 4.14 10.18 -2.44
CA THR A 39 4.50 10.18 -3.87
C THR A 39 3.32 10.64 -4.72
N VAL A 40 2.13 10.08 -4.48
CA VAL A 40 0.90 10.47 -5.18
C VAL A 40 0.52 11.91 -4.85
N ALA A 41 0.65 12.32 -3.58
CA ALA A 41 0.37 13.68 -3.17
C ALA A 41 1.30 14.68 -3.85
N GLY A 42 2.59 14.37 -3.94
CA GLY A 42 3.58 15.16 -4.68
C GLY A 42 3.21 15.26 -6.16
N MET A 43 2.91 14.14 -6.82
CA MET A 43 2.51 14.12 -8.23
C MET A 43 1.30 15.02 -8.51
N VAL A 44 0.23 14.92 -7.71
CA VAL A 44 -0.98 15.73 -7.88
C VAL A 44 -0.68 17.21 -7.65
N ARG A 45 0.04 17.56 -6.57
CA ARG A 45 0.41 18.94 -6.26
C ARG A 45 1.33 19.55 -7.32
N THR A 46 2.29 18.79 -7.83
CA THR A 46 3.11 19.20 -8.96
C THR A 46 2.26 19.48 -10.18
N ARG A 47 1.26 18.63 -10.48
CA ARG A 47 0.37 18.85 -11.62
C ARG A 47 -0.48 20.11 -11.46
N LEU A 48 -1.00 20.36 -10.25
CA LEU A 48 -1.81 21.55 -9.93
C LEU A 48 -0.99 22.84 -9.95
N GLY A 49 0.26 22.80 -9.51
CA GLY A 49 1.18 23.95 -9.53
C GLY A 49 2.01 24.08 -10.82
N SER A 50 1.73 23.26 -11.84
CA SER A 50 2.43 23.35 -13.13
C SER A 50 1.68 24.21 -14.12
N GLU A 51 2.39 25.13 -14.78
CA GLU A 51 1.86 25.89 -15.90
C GLU A 51 2.15 25.19 -17.25
N PRO A 52 1.25 25.30 -18.25
CA PRO A 52 1.49 24.76 -19.57
C PRO A 52 2.80 25.28 -20.17
N GLY A 53 3.73 24.37 -20.46
CA GLY A 53 5.02 24.70 -21.09
C GLY A 53 6.11 25.21 -20.15
N GLN A 54 5.80 25.49 -18.88
CA GLN A 54 6.79 25.99 -17.90
C GLN A 54 7.08 25.02 -16.75
N GLY A 55 6.26 23.99 -16.57
CA GLY A 55 6.42 23.04 -15.47
C GLY A 55 6.01 23.66 -14.13
N PHE A 56 6.53 23.13 -13.03
CA PHE A 56 6.16 23.58 -11.69
C PHE A 56 6.82 24.92 -11.37
N VAL A 57 6.00 25.95 -11.13
CA VAL A 57 6.47 27.30 -10.82
C VAL A 57 6.04 27.66 -9.40
N LEU A 58 7.00 28.01 -8.56
CA LEU A 58 6.73 28.61 -7.26
C LEU A 58 6.58 30.12 -7.44
N ASP A 59 5.54 30.70 -6.84
CA ASP A 59 5.48 32.15 -6.71
C ASP A 59 6.60 32.63 -5.78
N ALA A 60 7.11 33.84 -6.06
CA ALA A 60 8.24 34.41 -5.32
C ALA A 60 7.94 34.57 -3.82
N ASP A 61 6.65 34.70 -3.47
CA ASP A 61 6.16 34.92 -2.11
C ASP A 61 5.87 33.61 -1.35
N GLY A 62 5.93 32.45 -2.02
CA GLY A 62 5.74 31.12 -1.41
C GLY A 62 4.29 30.74 -1.09
N ASP A 63 3.32 31.63 -1.37
CA ASP A 63 1.90 31.40 -1.12
C ASP A 63 1.34 30.22 -1.93
N ALA A 64 1.86 29.96 -3.13
CA ALA A 64 1.47 28.82 -3.96
C ALA A 64 1.78 27.50 -3.27
N LEU A 65 2.92 27.39 -2.60
CA LEU A 65 3.28 26.18 -1.88
C LEU A 65 2.37 25.94 -0.67
N ALA A 66 2.03 27.01 0.07
CA ALA A 66 1.10 26.93 1.18
C ALA A 66 -0.28 26.43 0.71
N ARG A 67 -0.84 27.06 -0.33
CA ARG A 67 -2.13 26.66 -0.95
C ARG A 67 -2.11 25.20 -1.45
N LEU A 68 -1.03 24.75 -2.09
CA LEU A 68 -0.93 23.38 -2.59
C LEU A 68 -0.86 22.34 -1.47
N ARG A 69 -0.28 22.68 -0.31
CA ARG A 69 -0.22 21.79 0.86
C ARG A 69 -1.60 21.61 1.50
N GLU A 70 -2.49 22.59 1.38
CA GLU A 70 -3.88 22.51 1.86
C GLU A 70 -4.74 21.55 1.05
N VAL A 71 -4.33 21.19 -0.18
CA VAL A 71 -4.98 20.14 -0.96
C VAL A 71 -4.80 18.80 -0.26
N ALA A 72 -5.87 18.36 0.40
CA ALA A 72 -5.94 17.08 1.09
C ALA A 72 -6.14 15.95 0.09
N ILE A 73 -5.22 14.99 0.10
CA ILE A 73 -5.25 13.83 -0.79
C ILE A 73 -5.51 12.59 0.06
N ARG A 74 -6.59 11.88 -0.27
CA ARG A 74 -7.00 10.64 0.40
C ARG A 74 -6.70 9.47 -0.54
N GLY A 75 -5.89 8.52 -0.10
CA GLY A 75 -5.39 7.42 -0.92
C GLY A 75 -3.86 7.31 -0.87
N PRO A 76 -3.22 6.56 -1.80
CA PRO A 76 -3.81 5.85 -2.93
C PRO A 76 -4.52 4.54 -2.55
N LEU A 77 -5.53 4.18 -3.34
CA LEU A 77 -6.15 2.85 -3.34
C LEU A 77 -5.93 2.22 -4.71
N LEU A 78 -5.61 0.92 -4.73
CA LEU A 78 -5.52 0.17 -5.97
C LEU A 78 -6.93 -0.13 -6.45
N VAL A 79 -7.19 -0.03 -7.74
CA VAL A 79 -8.48 -0.37 -8.35
C VAL A 79 -8.23 -1.25 -9.57
N ARG A 80 -9.19 -2.11 -9.92
CA ARG A 80 -9.09 -2.90 -11.16
C ARG A 80 -9.14 -1.96 -12.37
N GLY A 81 -8.25 -2.19 -13.34
CA GLY A 81 -8.26 -1.47 -14.61
C GLY A 81 -9.48 -1.84 -15.48
N GLY A 82 -9.91 -0.92 -16.33
CA GLY A 82 -11.04 -1.07 -17.27
C GLY A 82 -11.62 0.28 -17.72
N ASP A 83 -12.67 0.28 -18.53
CA ASP A 83 -13.28 1.52 -19.07
C ASP A 83 -14.17 2.27 -18.05
N ALA A 84 -14.26 1.77 -16.82
CA ALA A 84 -15.06 2.35 -15.77
C ALA A 84 -14.54 3.75 -15.38
N SER A 85 -15.47 4.72 -15.31
CA SER A 85 -15.17 6.10 -14.90
C SER A 85 -14.45 6.15 -13.55
N PRO A 86 -13.51 7.10 -13.31
CA PRO A 86 -12.82 7.28 -12.03
C PRO A 86 -13.75 7.43 -10.82
N ALA A 87 -14.99 7.86 -11.05
CA ALA A 87 -16.01 8.08 -10.03
C ALA A 87 -17.16 7.06 -10.12
N SER A 88 -17.02 6.01 -10.93
CA SER A 88 -18.02 4.94 -10.96
C SER A 88 -18.04 4.22 -9.61
N ALA A 89 -19.24 3.95 -9.10
CA ALA A 89 -19.45 3.16 -7.89
C ALA A 89 -18.95 1.71 -8.04
N ASP A 90 -18.54 1.31 -9.25
CA ASP A 90 -18.14 -0.03 -9.64
C ASP A 90 -16.62 -0.27 -9.58
N ALA A 91 -15.83 0.73 -9.18
CA ALA A 91 -14.40 0.54 -8.98
C ALA A 91 -14.14 -0.17 -7.64
N ASP A 92 -14.08 -1.50 -7.67
CA ASP A 92 -13.70 -2.31 -6.49
C ASP A 92 -12.29 -1.92 -6.02
N PRO A 93 -12.14 -1.32 -4.82
CA PRO A 93 -10.83 -1.00 -4.29
C PRO A 93 -10.16 -2.24 -3.72
N PHE A 94 -8.87 -2.39 -4.02
CA PHE A 94 -7.98 -3.36 -3.42
C PHE A 94 -7.15 -2.65 -2.34
N GLY A 95 -7.12 -3.26 -1.16
CA GLY A 95 -6.23 -2.89 -0.08
C GLY A 95 -5.10 -3.90 0.07
N PRO A 96 -4.01 -3.51 0.74
CA PRO A 96 -2.94 -4.45 1.05
C PRO A 96 -3.48 -5.60 1.92
N VAL A 97 -2.82 -6.75 1.80
CA VAL A 97 -3.08 -7.88 2.71
C VAL A 97 -2.86 -7.42 4.16
N PRO A 98 -3.84 -7.62 5.06
CA PRO A 98 -3.68 -7.28 6.46
C PRO A 98 -2.49 -8.02 7.09
N ALA A 99 -1.71 -7.33 7.91
CA ALA A 99 -0.53 -7.93 8.56
C ALA A 99 -0.89 -9.04 9.57
N ASP A 100 -2.13 -9.02 10.04
CA ASP A 100 -2.76 -9.99 10.93
C ASP A 100 -3.53 -11.08 10.15
N ALA A 101 -3.15 -11.35 8.91
CA ALA A 101 -3.71 -12.44 8.13
C ALA A 101 -2.64 -13.39 7.59
N LEU A 102 -2.94 -14.69 7.62
CA LEU A 102 -2.11 -15.75 7.07
C LEU A 102 -2.70 -16.25 5.75
N LEU A 103 -1.92 -16.17 4.68
CA LEU A 103 -2.26 -16.76 3.38
C LEU A 103 -1.61 -18.14 3.26
N THR A 104 -2.42 -19.16 3.05
CA THR A 104 -1.95 -20.54 2.86
C THR A 104 -2.41 -21.09 1.52
N GLU A 105 -1.48 -21.59 0.70
CA GLU A 105 -1.84 -22.33 -0.51
C GLU A 105 -2.33 -23.72 -0.12
N VAL A 106 -3.63 -23.97 -0.28
CA VAL A 106 -4.25 -25.26 0.09
C VAL A 106 -4.14 -26.29 -1.02
N ARG A 107 -4.12 -25.83 -2.28
CA ARG A 107 -3.91 -26.57 -3.53
C ARG A 107 -3.36 -25.60 -4.59
N PRO A 108 -2.71 -26.08 -5.67
CA PRO A 108 -2.18 -25.20 -6.72
C PRO A 108 -3.19 -24.16 -7.21
N GLY A 109 -2.90 -22.88 -7.00
CA GLY A 109 -3.76 -21.75 -7.41
C GLY A 109 -4.97 -21.47 -6.50
N ALA A 110 -5.13 -22.20 -5.41
CA ALA A 110 -6.18 -21.99 -4.42
C ALA A 110 -5.58 -21.57 -3.07
N VAL A 111 -5.92 -20.37 -2.62
CA VAL A 111 -5.40 -19.77 -1.38
C VAL A 111 -6.52 -19.64 -0.35
N ARG A 112 -6.21 -19.92 0.91
CA ARG A 112 -7.05 -19.61 2.06
C ARG A 112 -6.45 -18.44 2.84
N LEU A 113 -7.32 -17.55 3.30
CA LEU A 113 -6.98 -16.42 4.17
C LEU A 113 -7.51 -16.72 5.57
N ASP A 114 -6.61 -16.76 6.56
CA ASP A 114 -6.96 -16.99 7.96
C ASP A 114 -6.57 -15.76 8.78
N ALA A 115 -7.51 -15.21 9.57
CA ALA A 115 -7.19 -14.14 10.51
C ALA A 115 -6.32 -14.68 11.66
N LEU A 116 -5.30 -13.91 12.03
CA LEU A 116 -4.45 -14.17 13.18
C LEU A 116 -5.05 -13.48 14.41
N GLU A 117 -5.32 -14.26 15.43
CA GLU A 117 -5.91 -13.77 16.66
C GLU A 117 -5.01 -14.04 17.87
N PRO A 118 -5.06 -13.19 18.90
CA PRO A 118 -4.37 -13.47 20.16
C PRO A 118 -4.81 -14.80 20.76
N PHE A 119 -3.86 -15.60 21.24
CA PHE A 119 -4.14 -16.83 21.98
C PHE A 119 -3.19 -17.01 23.17
N GLU A 120 -3.65 -17.78 24.15
CA GLU A 120 -2.84 -18.12 25.32
C GLU A 120 -1.79 -19.17 24.98
N GLN A 121 -0.55 -18.97 25.44
CA GLN A 121 0.51 -19.96 25.26
C GLN A 121 0.12 -21.28 25.95
N PRO A 122 0.06 -22.41 25.21
CA PRO A 122 -0.22 -23.71 25.84
C PRO A 122 0.86 -24.05 26.87
N SER A 123 0.43 -24.57 28.02
CA SER A 123 1.30 -24.84 29.18
C SER A 123 2.48 -25.77 28.90
N GLU A 124 2.36 -26.63 27.89
CA GLU A 124 3.39 -27.61 27.50
C GLU A 124 4.36 -27.08 26.43
N THR A 125 4.19 -25.84 25.96
CA THR A 125 5.01 -25.28 24.88
C THR A 125 6.24 -24.57 25.43
N ARG A 126 7.44 -24.96 24.97
CA ARG A 126 8.69 -24.24 25.23
C ARG A 126 8.90 -23.18 24.15
N VAL A 127 9.22 -21.96 24.58
CA VAL A 127 9.58 -20.83 23.71
C VAL A 127 10.96 -20.33 24.12
N ASP A 128 11.79 -19.93 23.16
CA ASP A 128 13.17 -19.48 23.43
C ASP A 128 13.24 -18.19 24.25
N ALA A 129 12.17 -17.38 24.19
CA ALA A 129 11.99 -16.19 25.02
C ALA A 129 10.53 -16.12 25.49
N ARG A 130 10.31 -15.75 26.76
CA ARG A 130 8.96 -15.42 27.24
C ARG A 130 8.42 -14.22 26.46
N VAL A 131 7.14 -14.27 26.12
CA VAL A 131 6.45 -13.13 25.51
C VAL A 131 6.57 -11.92 26.45
N PRO A 132 7.16 -10.80 26.00
CA PRO A 132 7.26 -9.59 26.82
C PRO A 132 5.91 -9.11 27.32
N ALA A 133 5.91 -8.42 28.46
CA ALA A 133 4.69 -7.81 28.99
C ALA A 133 4.06 -6.86 27.96
N GLY A 134 2.75 -6.98 27.76
CA GLY A 134 2.00 -6.19 26.78
C GLY A 134 2.01 -6.75 25.35
N LEU A 135 2.65 -7.89 25.11
CA LEU A 135 2.55 -8.63 23.85
C LEU A 135 1.76 -9.93 24.03
N SER A 136 1.24 -10.46 22.93
CA SER A 136 0.52 -11.74 22.89
C SER A 136 0.99 -12.58 21.72
N LEU A 137 0.91 -13.91 21.88
CA LEU A 137 1.06 -14.80 20.73
C LEU A 137 -0.16 -14.64 19.83
N VAL A 138 0.07 -14.60 18.52
CA VAL A 138 -0.99 -14.55 17.52
C VAL A 138 -0.95 -15.77 16.64
N GLY A 139 -2.12 -16.30 16.34
CA GLY A 139 -2.25 -17.55 15.60
C GLY A 139 -3.63 -17.69 14.98
N PRO A 140 -3.76 -18.56 13.97
CA PRO A 140 -5.06 -18.88 13.38
C PRO A 140 -5.95 -19.59 14.41
N LYS A 141 -7.26 -19.25 14.42
CA LYS A 141 -8.26 -19.87 15.31
C LYS A 141 -8.41 -21.38 15.12
N GLU A 142 -8.33 -21.82 13.86
CA GLU A 142 -8.47 -23.23 13.49
C GLU A 142 -7.12 -23.82 13.12
N ASN A 143 -6.99 -25.15 13.27
CA ASN A 143 -5.83 -25.87 12.76
C ASN A 143 -5.68 -25.60 11.26
N VAL A 144 -4.66 -24.82 10.90
CA VAL A 144 -4.41 -24.48 9.50
C VAL A 144 -3.96 -25.74 8.77
N PRO A 145 -4.55 -26.04 7.58
CA PRO A 145 -4.08 -27.10 6.71
C PRO A 145 -2.58 -26.94 6.49
N LYS A 146 -1.85 -28.06 6.49
CA LYS A 146 -0.42 -28.03 6.14
C LYS A 146 -0.26 -27.38 4.76
N GLY A 147 0.45 -26.27 4.70
CA GLY A 147 0.70 -25.53 3.46
C GLY A 147 1.79 -24.50 3.65
N LYS A 148 2.35 -24.04 2.54
CA LYS A 148 3.31 -22.92 2.53
C LYS A 148 2.58 -21.66 2.08
N PRO A 149 3.08 -20.47 2.46
CA PRO A 149 2.65 -19.23 1.81
C PRO A 149 2.83 -19.34 0.29
N PRO A 150 1.89 -18.82 -0.52
CA PRO A 150 2.04 -18.83 -1.97
C PRO A 150 3.27 -18.02 -2.37
N LYS A 151 4.04 -18.51 -3.35
CA LYS A 151 5.28 -17.85 -3.81
C LYS A 151 5.07 -16.42 -4.30
N ASN A 152 3.88 -16.13 -4.83
CA ASN A 152 3.49 -14.85 -5.40
C ASN A 152 2.35 -14.23 -4.59
N ALA A 153 2.42 -14.31 -3.25
CA ALA A 153 1.44 -13.65 -2.39
C ALA A 153 1.36 -12.16 -2.75
N PRO A 154 0.15 -11.57 -2.88
CA PRO A 154 0.01 -10.14 -3.10
C PRO A 154 0.62 -9.41 -1.90
N THR A 155 1.49 -8.45 -2.20
CA THR A 155 2.08 -7.55 -1.20
C THR A 155 1.33 -6.22 -1.13
N PHE A 156 0.45 -5.99 -2.11
CA PHE A 156 -0.53 -4.93 -2.21
C PHE A 156 -1.73 -5.43 -3.04
#